data_AF-A0A9X1FR17-F1
#
_entry.id   AF-A0A9X1FR17-F1
#
_cell.length_a   1.000
_cell.length_b   1.000
_cell.length_c   1.000
_cell.angle_alpha   90.00
_cell.angle_beta   90.00
_cell.angle_gamma   90.00
#
_symmetry.space_group_name_H-M   'P 1'
#
loop_
_entity.id
_entity.type
_entity.pdbx_description
1 polymer ?
#
loop_
_entity_poly.entity_id
_entity_poly.type
_entity_poly.pdbx_seq_one_letter_code
_entity_poly.pdbx_strand_id
1 'polypeptide(L)'
;MQHKYTEIDALEKFYDTNNILILNITPSIFEGVFVITILLNDVSYKVFIQDEYRDLEIRNTLLHAVLVLREWEIIDDSTDYLDWCRQQGFPVKNEVLRQYYQETSANIPQITSYFKDNKLNSFITDLDFQLNARAAQFLRITTYN
;
A
#
# COMPACT_ATOMS: atom_id res chain seq x y z
N MET A 1 -3.50 14.56 15.40
CA MET A 1 -4.75 15.09 16.02
C MET A 1 -5.52 13.88 16.55
N GLN A 2 -6.71 14.02 17.13
CA GLN A 2 -7.56 12.85 17.37
C GLN A 2 -8.71 12.90 16.37
N HIS A 3 -8.75 11.94 15.47
CA HIS A 3 -9.77 11.81 14.44
C HIS A 3 -11.03 11.15 14.99
N LYS A 4 -12.12 11.28 14.25
CA LYS A 4 -13.35 10.51 14.51
C LYS A 4 -13.13 8.99 14.33
N TYR A 5 -12.06 8.61 13.61
CA TYR A 5 -11.74 7.25 13.21
C TYR A 5 -10.39 6.85 13.84
N THR A 6 -10.42 5.94 14.81
CA THR A 6 -9.24 5.46 15.53
C THR A 6 -8.21 4.79 14.63
N GLU A 7 -8.67 4.21 13.52
CA GLU A 7 -7.87 3.61 12.47
C GLU A 7 -7.01 4.65 11.73
N ILE A 8 -7.52 5.88 11.56
CA ILE A 8 -6.74 6.99 10.98
C ILE A 8 -5.69 7.47 11.99
N ASP A 9 -6.05 7.59 13.27
CA ASP A 9 -5.07 7.95 14.31
C ASP A 9 -3.93 6.92 14.40
N ALA A 10 -4.25 5.63 14.26
CA ALA A 10 -3.27 4.55 14.24
C ALA A 10 -2.36 4.61 13.01
N LEU A 11 -2.94 4.86 11.83
CA LEU A 11 -2.22 5.05 10.58
C LEU A 11 -1.27 6.26 10.65
N GLU A 12 -1.75 7.43 11.09
CA GLU A 12 -0.93 8.64 11.27
C GLU A 12 0.25 8.36 12.19
N LYS A 13 -0.02 7.75 13.35
CA LYS A 13 1.03 7.40 14.29
C LYS A 13 2.05 6.45 13.68
N PHE A 14 1.62 5.44 12.92
CA PHE A 14 2.51 4.52 12.23
C PHE A 14 3.36 5.23 11.17
N TYR A 15 2.74 6.12 10.41
CA TYR A 15 3.38 6.94 9.37
C TYR A 15 4.50 7.80 9.96
N ASP A 16 4.19 8.54 11.03
CA ASP A 16 5.14 9.42 11.72
C ASP A 16 6.26 8.63 12.41
N THR A 17 5.91 7.54 13.10
CA THR A 17 6.88 6.73 13.87
C THR A 17 7.91 6.08 12.95
N ASN A 18 7.51 5.68 11.74
CA ASN A 18 8.37 4.98 10.80
C ASN A 18 8.92 5.86 9.67
N ASN A 19 8.83 7.19 9.83
CA ASN A 19 9.36 8.17 8.89
C ASN A 19 8.97 7.87 7.44
N ILE A 20 7.69 7.55 7.22
CA ILE A 20 7.20 7.18 5.89
C ILE A 20 7.26 8.40 4.97
N LEU A 21 7.82 8.23 3.78
CA LEU A 21 7.77 9.24 2.73
C LEU A 21 7.31 8.60 1.43
N ILE A 22 6.28 9.19 0.82
CA ILE A 22 5.81 8.80 -0.52
C ILE A 22 6.55 9.66 -1.55
N LEU A 23 7.32 9.00 -2.39
CA LEU A 23 8.16 9.59 -3.43
C LEU A 23 7.73 9.08 -4.80
N ASN A 24 7.85 9.92 -5.82
CA ASN A 24 7.77 9.54 -7.24
C ASN A 24 6.64 8.55 -7.57
N ILE A 25 5.45 9.08 -7.88
CA ILE A 25 4.34 8.30 -8.41
C ILE A 25 4.41 8.40 -9.93
N THR A 26 4.58 7.27 -10.62
CA THR A 26 4.73 7.23 -12.08
C THR A 26 3.89 6.13 -12.69
N PRO A 27 3.27 6.32 -13.86
CA PRO A 27 2.62 5.23 -14.59
C PRO A 27 3.61 4.12 -14.88
N SER A 28 3.17 2.87 -14.72
CA SER A 28 3.96 1.70 -15.11
C SER A 28 3.71 1.35 -16.59
N ILE A 29 4.34 0.26 -17.04
CA ILE A 29 4.08 -0.33 -18.37
C ILE A 29 2.74 -1.10 -18.44
N PHE A 30 2.09 -1.33 -17.30
CA PHE A 30 0.80 -2.00 -17.19
C PHE A 30 -0.31 -0.96 -17.05
N GLU A 31 -1.38 -1.11 -17.83
CA GLU A 31 -2.52 -0.19 -17.82
C GLU A 31 -3.18 -0.15 -16.43
N GLY A 32 -3.49 1.05 -15.94
CA GLY A 32 -4.10 1.25 -14.62
C GLY A 32 -3.16 1.03 -13.43
N VAL A 33 -1.88 0.73 -13.67
CA VAL A 33 -0.90 0.44 -12.62
C VAL A 33 0.15 1.53 -12.54
N PHE A 34 0.42 1.99 -11.33
CA PHE A 34 1.43 2.98 -11.01
C PHE A 34 2.57 2.34 -10.22
N VAL A 35 3.78 2.88 -10.38
CA VAL A 35 4.91 2.58 -9.50
C VAL A 35 5.09 3.74 -8.54
N ILE A 36 5.06 3.43 -7.26
CA ILE A 36 5.33 4.36 -6.15
C ILE A 36 6.67 3.99 -5.55
N THR A 37 7.51 4.99 -5.26
CA THR A 37 8.67 4.80 -4.39
C THR A 37 8.30 5.22 -2.98
N ILE A 38 8.42 4.33 -2.00
CA ILE A 38 8.21 4.66 -0.59
C ILE A 38 9.55 4.55 0.15
N LEU A 39 9.81 5.51 1.04
CA LEU A 39 10.81 5.35 2.08
C LEU A 39 10.10 4.94 3.36
N LEU A 40 10.60 3.90 4.01
CA LEU A 40 10.17 3.43 5.32
C LEU A 40 11.43 3.29 6.17
N ASN A 41 11.60 4.17 7.16
CA ASN A 41 12.83 4.30 7.95
C ASN A 41 14.11 4.30 7.08
N ASP A 42 14.16 5.21 6.10
CA ASP A 42 15.25 5.40 5.13
C ASP A 42 15.51 4.23 4.15
N VAL A 43 14.73 3.15 4.23
CA VAL A 43 14.80 2.04 3.27
C VAL A 43 13.81 2.30 2.13
N SER A 44 14.31 2.25 0.90
CA SER A 44 13.52 2.52 -0.30
C SER A 44 12.92 1.25 -0.88
N TYR A 45 11.62 1.27 -1.13
CA TYR A 45 10.89 0.23 -1.82
C TYR A 45 10.16 0.81 -3.03
N LYS A 46 10.10 0.04 -4.12
CA LYS A 46 9.23 0.32 -5.27
C LYS A 46 8.02 -0.58 -5.15
N VAL A 47 6.83 -0.03 -5.34
CA VAL A 47 5.56 -0.75 -5.14
C VAL A 47 4.68 -0.52 -6.35
N PHE A 48 4.15 -1.61 -6.91
CA PHE A 48 3.19 -1.57 -8.02
C PHE A 48 1.78 -1.47 -7.43
N ILE A 49 1.05 -0.41 -7.75
CA ILE A 49 -0.29 -0.13 -7.24
C ILE A 49 -1.28 -0.11 -8.39
N GLN A 50 -2.33 -0.93 -8.27
CA GLN A 50 -3.52 -0.79 -9.12
C GLN A 50 -4.37 0.35 -8.59
N ASP A 51 -4.55 1.40 -9.41
CA ASP A 51 -5.28 2.59 -8.99
C ASP A 51 -6.61 2.75 -9.73
N GLU A 52 -7.51 1.78 -9.54
CA GLU A 52 -8.80 1.74 -10.22
C GLU A 52 -9.71 2.94 -9.87
N TYR A 53 -9.56 3.49 -8.66
CA TYR A 53 -10.39 4.56 -8.14
C TYR A 53 -9.76 5.96 -8.27
N ARG A 54 -8.58 6.07 -8.90
CA ARG A 54 -7.82 7.33 -9.02
C ARG A 54 -7.45 7.92 -7.65
N ASP A 55 -7.24 7.05 -6.66
CA ASP A 55 -6.85 7.41 -5.31
C ASP A 55 -5.47 8.09 -5.28
N LEU A 56 -4.59 7.82 -6.26
CA LEU A 56 -3.28 8.47 -6.36
C LEU A 56 -3.32 9.92 -6.89
N GLU A 57 -4.46 10.35 -7.43
CA GLU A 57 -4.67 11.75 -7.81
C GLU A 57 -5.08 12.62 -6.62
N ILE A 58 -5.51 11.99 -5.52
CA ILE A 58 -5.93 12.67 -4.31
C ILE A 58 -4.67 13.07 -3.53
N ARG A 59 -4.52 14.36 -3.21
CA ARG A 59 -3.36 14.84 -2.44
C ARG A 59 -3.49 14.46 -0.97
N ASN A 60 -3.30 13.19 -0.68
CA ASN A 60 -3.35 12.61 0.65
C ASN A 60 -2.31 11.49 0.76
N THR A 61 -1.17 11.81 1.38
CA THR A 61 -0.07 10.88 1.56
C THR A 61 -0.41 9.69 2.47
N LEU A 62 -1.36 9.84 3.40
CA LEU A 62 -1.86 8.74 4.21
C LEU A 62 -2.67 7.76 3.36
N LEU A 63 -3.49 8.25 2.43
CA LEU A 63 -4.21 7.39 1.48
C LEU A 63 -3.23 6.61 0.60
N HIS A 64 -2.18 7.28 0.10
CA HIS A 64 -1.13 6.61 -0.68
C HIS A 64 -0.38 5.55 0.13
N ALA A 65 -0.11 5.83 1.42
CA ALA A 65 0.47 4.84 2.31
C ALA A 65 -0.45 3.63 2.50
N VAL A 66 -1.76 3.84 2.67
CA VAL A 66 -2.74 2.73 2.74
C VAL A 66 -2.67 1.88 1.48
N LEU A 67 -2.63 2.46 0.29
CA LEU A 67 -2.50 1.70 -0.97
C LEU A 67 -1.25 0.82 -0.99
N VAL A 68 -0.11 1.37 -0.56
CA VAL A 68 1.15 0.62 -0.46
C VAL A 68 1.05 -0.53 0.55
N LEU A 69 0.51 -0.26 1.74
CA LEU A 69 0.36 -1.27 2.78
C LEU A 69 -0.57 -2.40 2.34
N ARG A 70 -1.67 -2.07 1.65
CA ARG A 70 -2.61 -3.06 1.10
C ARG A 70 -1.96 -3.95 0.04
N GLU A 71 -1.13 -3.39 -0.83
CA GLU A 71 -0.40 -4.21 -1.80
C GLU A 71 0.56 -5.19 -1.12
N TRP A 72 1.26 -4.75 -0.07
CA TRP A 72 2.11 -5.64 0.70
C TRP A 72 1.32 -6.70 1.46
N GLU A 73 0.15 -6.38 2.00
CA GLU A 73 -0.76 -7.38 2.59
C GLU A 73 -1.13 -8.45 1.57
N ILE A 74 -1.49 -8.04 0.35
CA ILE A 74 -1.86 -8.99 -0.72
C ILE A 74 -0.67 -9.90 -1.08
N ILE A 75 0.56 -9.37 -1.11
CA ILE A 75 1.76 -10.18 -1.34
C ILE A 75 2.03 -11.15 -0.18
N ASP A 76 1.91 -10.70 1.08
CA ASP A 76 2.12 -11.53 2.27
C ASP A 76 1.05 -12.65 2.41
N ASP A 77 -0.20 -12.34 2.05
CA ASP A 77 -1.31 -13.30 2.06
C ASP A 77 -1.28 -14.26 0.86
N SER A 78 -0.56 -13.91 -0.22
CA SER A 78 -0.46 -14.76 -1.41
C SER A 78 0.43 -15.99 -1.17
N THR A 79 0.01 -17.13 -1.70
CA THR A 79 0.77 -18.38 -1.54
C THR A 79 2.02 -18.45 -2.41
N ASP A 80 1.96 -17.87 -3.61
CA ASP A 80 3.06 -17.74 -4.55
C ASP A 80 2.79 -16.63 -5.59
N TYR A 81 3.75 -16.42 -6.48
CA TYR A 81 3.66 -15.43 -7.56
C TYR A 81 2.43 -15.62 -8.48
N LEU A 82 2.01 -16.86 -8.74
CA LEU A 82 0.86 -17.12 -9.61
C LEU A 82 -0.45 -16.78 -8.91
N ASP A 83 -0.52 -17.03 -7.61
CA ASP A 83 -1.64 -16.63 -6.77
C ASP A 83 -1.76 -15.10 -6.69
N TRP A 84 -0.66 -14.39 -6.38
CA TRP A 84 -0.62 -12.93 -6.40
C TRP A 84 -1.05 -12.36 -7.76
N CYS A 85 -0.51 -12.89 -8.86
CA CYS A 85 -0.93 -12.47 -10.20
C CYS A 85 -2.42 -12.70 -10.45
N ARG A 86 -3.01 -13.80 -9.96
CA ARG A 86 -4.44 -14.06 -10.12
C ARG A 86 -5.28 -13.07 -9.33
N GLN A 87 -4.91 -12.79 -8.08
CA GLN A 87 -5.62 -11.84 -7.22
C GLN A 87 -5.62 -10.43 -7.82
N GLN A 88 -4.51 -10.04 -8.43
CA GLN A 88 -4.31 -8.74 -9.08
C GLN A 88 -4.77 -8.72 -10.55
N GLY A 89 -5.12 -9.85 -11.18
CA GLY A 89 -5.38 -9.89 -12.63
C GLY A 89 -4.15 -9.58 -13.50
N PHE A 90 -2.93 -9.77 -12.98
CA PHE A 90 -1.67 -9.56 -13.70
C PHE A 90 -1.31 -10.71 -14.65
N PRO A 91 -0.52 -10.43 -15.72
CA PRO A 91 -0.01 -11.46 -16.61
C PRO A 91 1.04 -12.35 -15.92
N VAL A 92 0.72 -13.63 -15.76
CA VAL A 92 1.57 -14.65 -15.09
C VAL A 92 2.92 -14.95 -15.77
N LYS A 93 3.15 -14.46 -16.99
CA LYS A 93 4.41 -14.65 -17.75
C LYS A 93 5.15 -13.34 -17.91
N ASN A 94 5.25 -12.56 -16.84
CA ASN A 94 5.94 -11.28 -16.85
C ASN A 94 7.12 -11.26 -15.87
N GLU A 95 8.34 -11.16 -16.39
CA GLU A 95 9.56 -11.21 -15.58
C GLU A 95 9.73 -9.99 -14.67
N VAL A 96 9.25 -8.80 -15.07
CA VAL A 96 9.31 -7.59 -14.23
C VAL A 96 8.45 -7.76 -12.98
N LEU A 97 7.21 -8.24 -13.14
CA LEU A 97 6.31 -8.51 -12.02
C LEU A 97 6.82 -9.66 -11.16
N ARG A 98 7.43 -10.69 -11.77
CA ARG A 98 8.04 -11.80 -11.02
C ARG A 98 9.19 -11.32 -10.15
N GLN A 99 10.08 -10.50 -10.71
CA GLN A 99 11.20 -9.92 -9.95
C GLN A 99 10.68 -9.05 -8.81
N TYR A 100 9.71 -8.17 -9.08
CA TYR A 100 9.07 -7.34 -8.05
C TYR A 100 8.46 -8.17 -6.91
N TYR A 101 7.72 -9.22 -7.24
CA TYR A 101 7.15 -10.13 -6.25
C TYR A 101 8.25 -10.76 -5.40
N GLN A 102 9.28 -11.33 -6.02
CA GLN A 102 10.38 -12.00 -5.30
C GLN A 102 11.12 -11.04 -4.37
N GLU A 103 11.46 -9.85 -4.84
CA GLU A 103 12.12 -8.81 -4.04
C GLU A 103 11.23 -8.37 -2.87
N THR A 104 9.94 -8.13 -3.13
CA THR A 104 9.00 -7.68 -2.09
C THR A 104 8.75 -8.77 -1.05
N SER A 105 8.45 -10.00 -1.47
CA SER A 105 8.28 -11.15 -0.56
C SER A 105 9.52 -11.39 0.30
N ALA A 106 10.73 -11.22 -0.25
CA ALA A 106 11.97 -11.33 0.53
C ALA A 106 12.12 -10.21 1.57
N ASN A 107 11.54 -9.04 1.32
CA ASN A 107 11.55 -7.89 2.22
C ASN A 107 10.40 -7.91 3.24
N ILE A 108 9.33 -8.69 3.03
CA ILE A 108 8.18 -8.76 3.94
C ILE A 108 8.58 -8.98 5.40
N PRO A 109 9.49 -9.91 5.77
CA PRO A 109 9.92 -10.07 7.17
C PRO A 109 10.54 -8.81 7.79
N GLN A 110 11.24 -7.99 6.99
CA GLN A 110 11.75 -6.71 7.47
C GLN A 110 10.62 -5.69 7.58
N ILE A 111 9.74 -5.62 6.59
CA ILE A 111 8.61 -4.67 6.59
C ILE A 111 7.67 -4.94 7.78
N THR A 112 7.35 -6.21 8.05
CA THR A 112 6.49 -6.60 9.18
C THR A 112 7.11 -6.24 10.53
N SER A 113 8.44 -6.18 10.65
CA SER A 113 9.12 -5.80 11.89
C SER A 113 8.82 -4.38 12.38
N TYR A 114 8.31 -3.50 11.50
CA TYR A 114 7.84 -2.15 11.87
C TYR A 114 6.45 -2.15 12.52
N PHE A 115 5.75 -3.29 12.52
CA PHE A 115 4.42 -3.46 13.10
C PHE A 115 4.51 -4.13 14.47
N LYS A 116 3.60 -3.75 15.38
CA LYS A 116 3.62 -4.20 16.78
C LYS A 116 3.63 -5.73 16.94
N ASP A 117 2.92 -6.44 16.06
CA ASP A 117 2.72 -7.89 16.14
C ASP A 117 3.44 -8.65 15.02
N ASN A 118 4.42 -8.02 14.35
CA ASN A 118 5.08 -8.54 13.15
C ASN A 118 4.08 -9.00 12.07
N LYS A 119 2.97 -8.26 11.94
CA LYS A 119 1.93 -8.53 10.97
C LYS A 119 1.58 -7.26 10.23
N LEU A 120 1.52 -7.34 8.90
CA LEU A 120 1.06 -6.23 8.07
C LEU A 120 -0.37 -5.86 8.42
N ASN A 121 -0.62 -4.55 8.41
CA ASN A 121 -1.93 -3.98 8.66
C ASN A 121 -2.02 -2.66 7.89
N SER A 122 -2.91 -2.55 6.92
CA SER A 122 -3.19 -1.33 6.19
C SER A 122 -4.08 -0.35 6.96
N PHE A 123 -4.44 -0.68 8.19
CA PHE A 123 -5.27 0.06 9.15
C PHE A 123 -6.73 0.24 8.73
N ILE A 124 -7.01 0.21 7.42
CA ILE A 124 -8.34 0.35 6.84
C ILE A 124 -8.82 -1.02 6.35
N THR A 125 -9.97 -1.45 6.86
CA THR A 125 -10.53 -2.75 6.47
C THR A 125 -10.87 -2.80 4.98
N ASP A 126 -10.76 -3.99 4.38
CA ASP A 126 -11.14 -4.22 2.98
C ASP A 126 -12.56 -3.76 2.68
N LEU A 127 -13.49 -4.06 3.60
CA LEU A 127 -14.89 -3.70 3.45
C LEU A 127 -15.07 -2.18 3.40
N ASP A 128 -14.45 -1.43 4.32
CA ASP A 128 -14.53 0.03 4.31
C ASP A 128 -13.86 0.63 3.06
N PHE A 129 -12.72 0.06 2.64
CA PHE A 129 -11.98 0.52 1.48
C PHE A 129 -12.78 0.33 0.17
N GLN A 130 -13.31 -0.87 -0.03
CA GLN A 130 -14.11 -1.25 -1.21
C GLN A 130 -15.45 -0.49 -1.28
N LEU A 131 -16.13 -0.30 -0.14
CA LEU A 131 -17.41 0.42 -0.11
C LEU A 131 -17.26 1.94 -0.05
N ASN A 132 -16.02 2.46 -0.04
CA ASN A 132 -15.74 3.87 0.19
C ASN A 132 -16.51 4.43 1.40
N ALA A 133 -16.38 3.73 2.53
CA ALA A 133 -17.09 4.02 3.76
C ALA A 133 -16.12 4.49 4.85
N ARG A 134 -16.68 5.15 5.88
CA ARG A 134 -15.98 5.47 7.13
C ARG A 134 -14.59 6.10 6.90
N ALA A 135 -13.53 5.46 7.39
CA ALA A 135 -12.16 5.94 7.31
C ALA A 135 -11.63 6.02 5.87
N ALA A 136 -11.99 5.09 4.99
CA ALA A 136 -11.62 5.15 3.58
C ALA A 136 -12.24 6.38 2.90
N GLN A 137 -13.52 6.63 3.16
CA GLN A 137 -14.19 7.83 2.66
C GLN A 137 -13.53 9.10 3.19
N PHE A 138 -13.23 9.12 4.49
CA PHE A 138 -12.57 10.25 5.13
C PHE A 138 -11.22 10.55 4.47
N LEU A 139 -10.40 9.54 4.19
CA LEU A 139 -9.13 9.71 3.47
C LEU A 139 -9.33 10.25 2.06
N ARG A 140 -10.34 9.79 1.31
CA ARG A 140 -10.58 10.25 -0.07
C ARG A 140 -11.12 11.67 -0.18
N ILE A 141 -11.84 12.18 0.82
CA ILE A 141 -12.38 13.55 0.80
C ILE A 141 -11.48 14.58 1.49
N THR A 142 -10.47 14.12 2.22
CA THR A 142 -9.56 14.99 2.98
C THR A 142 -8.21 15.06 2.29
N THR A 143 -7.66 16.27 2.20
CA THR A 143 -6.30 16.49 1.70
C THR A 143 -5.31 16.55 2.86
N TYR A 144 -4.21 15.82 2.74
CA TYR A 144 -3.09 15.82 3.69
C TYR A 144 -1.82 16.12 2.89
N ASN A 145 -1.11 17.16 3.31
CA ASN A 145 0.19 17.56 2.72
C ASN A 145 1.32 16.99 3.55
#